data_AF-A0A1G1N904-F1
#
_entry.id   AF-A0A1G1N904-F1
#
_cell.length_a   1.000
_cell.length_b   1.000
_cell.length_c   1.000
_cell.angle_alpha   90.00
_cell.angle_beta   90.00
_cell.angle_gamma   90.00
#
_symmetry.space_group_name_H-M   'P 1'
#
loop_
_entity.id
_entity.type
_entity.pdbx_description
1 polymer ?
#
loop_
_entity_poly.entity_id
_entity_poly.type
_entity_poly.pdbx_seq_one_letter_code
_entity_poly.pdbx_strand_id
1 'polypeptide(L)'
;MKINNKGAALIMAYFVMSTLVTLSAAFSLYTFNEINNAHRYRDATTAFWLAEAGINEFINNPHMLDKEGEKFLTYENGTVYLKKDDSLEIKRILTAVGKVRGSERQIQVEFPALAPDIFNNSVATKGSIRISGDKSNLTVNGKLRISGKIVNSAKHSTVSVEDKIEGVDPHQVALTYPDVNGNGRPDEFRDFVDFNRDLISKYSPDEVVYIKGDGVYTISPNSALKNKKIIYVEGSQGDGNVNIEFNGAWEDNQNLTIISTGTVTYSQANPVSTNSQLNIIAWAGYAETAALPGSHYGMIFTHGVAQFDEVHDTSITNGVVIANGGISVKEVWSNKTFNYADPRHNGVVPPGFEGLLGGGVKGYTAKPSSWAEI
;
A
#
# COMPACT_ATOMS: atom_id res chain seq x y z
N MET A 1 -37.59 83.50 44.34
CA MET A 1 -38.08 82.11 44.27
C MET A 1 -36.92 81.18 44.64
N LYS A 2 -36.85 80.72 45.90
CA LYS A 2 -35.75 79.84 46.37
C LYS A 2 -35.96 78.46 45.76
N ILE A 3 -35.12 78.07 44.81
CA ILE A 3 -35.10 76.72 44.26
C ILE A 3 -34.86 75.74 45.42
N ASN A 4 -35.70 74.70 45.52
CA ASN A 4 -35.61 73.68 46.56
C ASN A 4 -34.40 72.78 46.29
N ASN A 5 -33.24 73.17 46.81
CA ASN A 5 -31.94 72.49 46.62
C ASN A 5 -31.96 70.99 47.00
N LYS A 6 -32.90 70.55 47.84
CA LYS A 6 -33.03 69.13 48.23
C LYS A 6 -33.59 68.27 47.08
N GLY A 7 -34.53 68.79 46.30
CA GLY A 7 -35.11 68.07 45.17
C GLY A 7 -34.14 67.91 44.00
N ALA A 8 -33.38 68.99 43.71
CA ALA A 8 -32.33 68.96 42.69
C ALA A 8 -31.20 67.99 43.03
N ALA A 9 -30.77 67.93 44.31
CA ALA A 9 -29.77 66.98 44.77
C ALA A 9 -30.22 65.52 44.64
N LEU A 10 -31.50 65.24 44.91
CA LEU A 10 -32.07 63.90 44.79
C LEU A 10 -32.12 63.42 43.33
N ILE A 11 -32.51 64.31 42.41
CA ILE A 11 -32.51 64.04 40.97
C ILE A 11 -31.08 63.79 40.46
N MET A 12 -30.12 64.62 40.88
CA MET A 12 -28.71 64.42 40.53
C MET A 12 -28.17 63.09 41.05
N ALA A 13 -28.46 62.73 42.30
CA ALA A 13 -28.05 61.45 42.89
C ALA A 13 -28.65 60.26 42.12
N TYR A 14 -29.92 60.36 41.71
CA TYR A 14 -30.57 59.32 40.91
C TYR A 14 -29.93 59.19 39.51
N PHE A 15 -29.61 60.32 38.88
CA PHE A 15 -28.94 60.34 37.58
C PHE A 15 -27.53 59.73 37.64
N VAL A 16 -26.75 60.08 38.68
CA VAL A 16 -25.43 59.49 38.92
C VAL A 16 -25.54 58.00 39.18
N MET A 17 -26.48 57.56 40.04
CA MET A 17 -26.68 56.15 40.34
C MET A 17 -27.11 55.36 39.09
N SER A 18 -28.05 55.89 38.30
CA SER A 18 -28.45 55.28 37.04
C SER A 18 -27.26 55.15 36.10
N THR A 19 -26.45 56.20 35.95
CA THR A 19 -25.27 56.19 35.06
C THR A 19 -24.25 55.13 35.49
N LEU A 20 -24.00 55.00 36.80
CA LEU A 20 -23.10 53.99 37.36
C LEU A 20 -23.62 52.56 37.13
N VAL A 21 -24.92 52.32 37.27
CA VAL A 21 -25.53 51.02 36.99
C VAL A 21 -25.40 50.67 35.51
N THR A 22 -25.67 51.61 34.61
CA THR A 22 -25.51 51.38 33.16
C THR A 22 -24.06 51.10 32.79
N LEU A 23 -23.10 51.83 33.39
CA LEU A 23 -21.67 51.59 33.18
C LEU A 23 -21.25 50.21 33.69
N SER A 24 -21.72 49.80 34.87
CA SER A 24 -21.44 48.49 35.43
C SER A 24 -22.00 47.38 34.55
N ALA A 25 -23.23 47.52 34.06
CA ALA A 25 -23.83 46.55 33.14
C ALA A 25 -23.06 46.48 31.81
N ALA A 26 -22.65 47.61 31.25
CA ALA A 26 -21.86 47.68 30.03
C ALA A 26 -20.49 47.00 30.19
N PHE A 27 -19.79 47.25 31.30
CA PHE A 27 -18.53 46.57 31.61
C PHE A 27 -18.73 45.05 31.78
N SER A 28 -19.76 44.62 32.51
CA SER A 28 -20.04 43.18 32.66
C SER A 28 -20.33 42.51 31.32
N LEU A 29 -21.14 43.13 30.45
CA LEU A 29 -21.42 42.60 29.12
C LEU A 29 -20.16 42.52 28.25
N TYR A 30 -19.30 43.54 28.30
CA TYR A 30 -18.03 43.52 27.60
C TYR A 30 -17.14 42.38 28.07
N THR A 31 -16.99 42.20 29.40
CA THR A 31 -16.20 41.11 29.99
C THR A 31 -16.76 39.74 29.64
N PHE A 32 -18.09 39.54 29.68
CA PHE A 32 -18.70 38.27 29.27
C PHE A 32 -18.46 37.97 27.79
N ASN A 33 -18.52 39.00 26.94
CA ASN A 33 -18.24 38.84 25.52
C ASN A 33 -16.76 38.48 25.27
N GLU A 34 -15.83 39.11 25.99
CA GLU A 34 -14.40 38.82 25.90
C GLU A 34 -14.09 37.38 26.35
N ILE A 35 -14.67 36.94 27.47
CA ILE A 35 -14.53 35.56 27.96
C ILE A 35 -15.10 34.55 26.96
N ASN A 36 -16.28 34.80 26.41
CA ASN A 36 -16.89 33.93 25.41
C ASN A 36 -16.05 33.84 24.14
N ASN A 37 -15.50 34.96 23.68
CA ASN A 37 -14.61 34.97 22.51
C ASN A 37 -13.30 34.23 22.80
N ALA A 38 -12.68 34.45 23.97
CA ALA A 38 -11.49 33.73 24.38
C ALA A 38 -11.72 32.22 24.46
N HIS A 39 -12.87 31.78 24.99
CA HIS A 39 -13.25 30.36 24.98
C HIS A 39 -13.45 29.81 23.57
N ARG A 40 -14.14 30.53 22.68
CA ARG A 40 -14.31 30.10 21.28
C ARG A 40 -12.97 29.99 20.55
N TYR A 41 -12.05 30.92 20.75
CA TYR A 41 -10.71 30.85 20.16
C TYR A 41 -9.91 29.67 20.71
N ARG A 42 -9.92 29.46 22.03
CA ARG A 42 -9.27 28.30 22.65
C ARG A 42 -9.83 26.99 22.08
N ASP A 43 -11.15 26.84 22.08
CA ASP A 43 -11.83 25.61 21.66
C ASP A 43 -11.65 25.38 20.15
N ALA A 44 -11.62 26.44 19.33
CA ALA A 44 -11.28 26.35 17.91
C ALA A 44 -9.83 25.91 17.66
N THR A 45 -8.88 26.44 18.43
CA THR A 45 -7.48 26.01 18.36
C THR A 45 -7.35 24.55 18.78
N THR A 46 -8.01 24.12 19.85
CA THR A 46 -8.02 22.71 20.26
C THR A 46 -8.66 21.82 19.18
N ALA A 47 -9.75 22.27 18.53
CA ALA A 47 -10.36 21.54 17.42
C ALA A 47 -9.40 21.39 16.22
N PHE A 48 -8.59 22.42 15.93
CA PHE A 48 -7.54 22.34 14.90
C PHE A 48 -6.45 21.33 15.27
N TRP A 49 -5.91 21.40 16.49
CA TRP A 49 -4.92 20.42 16.99
C TRP A 49 -5.47 18.99 17.01
N LEU A 50 -6.76 18.80 17.29
CA LEU A 50 -7.39 17.49 17.20
C LEU A 50 -7.50 17.01 15.75
N ALA A 51 -7.91 17.87 14.82
CA ALA A 51 -7.90 17.53 13.39
C ALA A 51 -6.49 17.11 12.94
N GLU A 52 -5.46 17.85 13.36
CA GLU A 52 -4.06 17.54 13.09
C GLU A 52 -3.63 16.21 13.73
N ALA A 53 -4.02 15.95 14.98
CA ALA A 53 -3.79 14.69 15.66
C ALA A 53 -4.43 13.51 14.90
N GLY A 54 -5.62 13.71 14.32
CA GLY A 54 -6.26 12.73 13.45
C GLY A 54 -5.48 12.44 12.16
N ILE A 55 -4.98 13.49 11.50
CA ILE A 55 -4.08 13.33 10.34
C ILE A 55 -2.83 12.56 10.76
N ASN A 56 -2.23 12.91 11.90
CA ASN A 56 -1.06 12.22 12.44
C ASN A 56 -1.35 10.77 12.81
N GLU A 57 -2.53 10.47 13.34
CA GLU A 57 -2.96 9.11 13.64
C GLU A 57 -3.14 8.28 12.36
N PHE A 58 -3.73 8.86 11.32
CA PHE A 58 -3.77 8.26 9.99
C PHE A 58 -2.36 8.06 9.41
N ILE A 59 -1.45 9.05 9.52
CA ILE A 59 -0.06 8.90 9.06
C ILE A 59 0.65 7.77 9.81
N ASN A 60 0.33 7.57 11.10
CA ASN A 60 0.89 6.49 11.92
C ASN A 60 0.26 5.12 11.62
N ASN A 61 -1.03 5.10 11.24
CA ASN A 61 -1.77 3.89 10.89
C ASN A 61 -2.69 4.12 9.66
N PRO A 62 -2.13 4.13 8.43
CA PRO A 62 -2.90 4.45 7.22
C PRO A 62 -4.06 3.49 6.94
N HIS A 63 -3.95 2.26 7.44
CA HIS A 63 -4.94 1.19 7.23
C HIS A 63 -6.24 1.39 8.02
N MET A 64 -6.26 2.35 8.94
CA MET A 64 -7.43 2.61 9.78
C MET A 64 -8.68 3.05 8.99
N LEU A 65 -8.53 3.44 7.72
CA LEU A 65 -9.61 3.88 6.82
C LEU A 65 -9.79 2.97 5.60
N ASP A 66 -9.09 1.83 5.51
CA ASP A 66 -9.08 1.02 4.27
C ASP A 66 -10.35 0.18 4.03
N LYS A 67 -11.16 -0.04 5.08
CA LYS A 67 -12.45 -0.76 5.00
C LYS A 67 -13.64 0.15 4.77
N GLU A 68 -13.77 1.19 5.58
CA GLU A 68 -14.97 2.04 5.59
C GLU A 68 -14.74 3.39 4.88
N GLY A 69 -13.50 3.76 4.58
CA GLY A 69 -13.15 5.06 4.01
C GLY A 69 -13.31 6.23 4.99
N GLU A 70 -13.93 6.01 6.14
CA GLU A 70 -14.15 7.01 7.18
C GLU A 70 -14.03 6.40 8.58
N LYS A 71 -13.71 7.22 9.58
CA LYS A 71 -13.60 6.77 10.97
C LYS A 71 -13.78 7.92 11.95
N PHE A 72 -14.43 7.63 13.08
CA PHE A 72 -14.51 8.53 14.23
C PHE A 72 -13.50 8.12 15.30
N LEU A 73 -12.73 9.09 15.78
CA LEU A 73 -11.84 8.97 16.92
C LEU A 73 -12.35 9.84 18.06
N THR A 74 -12.26 9.34 19.28
CA THR A 74 -12.66 10.07 20.48
C THR A 74 -11.43 10.28 21.36
N TYR A 75 -11.14 11.53 21.68
CA TYR A 75 -10.12 11.93 22.64
C TYR A 75 -10.78 12.54 23.88
N GLU A 76 -10.04 12.68 24.97
CA GLU A 76 -10.56 13.28 26.21
C GLU A 76 -11.17 14.68 26.00
N ASN A 77 -10.63 15.44 25.04
CA ASN A 77 -10.98 16.83 24.81
C ASN A 77 -11.94 17.06 23.63
N GLY A 78 -12.34 16.03 22.88
CA GLY A 78 -13.18 16.17 21.71
C GLY A 78 -13.16 14.96 20.79
N THR A 79 -13.75 15.09 19.61
CA THR A 79 -13.79 14.02 18.60
C THR A 79 -13.13 14.46 17.32
N VAL A 80 -12.67 13.48 16.55
CA VAL A 80 -12.17 13.66 15.19
C VAL A 80 -12.93 12.75 14.26
N TYR A 81 -13.37 13.28 13.13
CA TYR A 81 -13.89 12.51 12.01
C TYR A 81 -12.86 12.53 10.88
N LEU A 82 -12.42 11.36 10.46
CA LEU A 82 -11.48 11.16 9.37
C LEU A 82 -12.22 10.59 8.17
N LYS A 83 -11.87 11.08 6.97
CA LYS A 83 -12.38 10.59 5.70
C LYS A 83 -11.27 10.53 4.67
N LYS A 84 -11.14 9.39 4.00
CA LYS A 84 -10.24 9.14 2.87
C LYS A 84 -11.04 9.17 1.58
N ASP A 85 -10.49 9.80 0.56
CA ASP A 85 -10.99 9.82 -0.80
C ASP A 85 -9.86 9.42 -1.76
N ASP A 86 -10.00 8.23 -2.35
CA ASP A 86 -9.08 7.63 -3.31
C ASP A 86 -9.64 7.69 -4.75
N SER A 87 -10.59 8.59 -5.04
CA SER A 87 -11.23 8.70 -6.37
C SER A 87 -10.26 9.16 -7.47
N LEU A 88 -9.11 9.73 -7.12
CA LEU A 88 -8.07 10.16 -8.06
C LEU A 88 -6.93 9.11 -8.09
N GLU A 89 -6.70 8.49 -9.25
CA GLU A 89 -5.71 7.41 -9.42
C GLU A 89 -4.27 7.77 -9.01
N ILE A 90 -3.92 9.06 -9.06
CA ILE A 90 -2.57 9.56 -8.77
C ILE A 90 -2.46 10.26 -7.41
N LYS A 91 -3.58 10.46 -6.70
CA LYS A 91 -3.64 11.24 -5.46
C LYS A 91 -4.65 10.67 -4.48
N ARG A 92 -4.23 10.55 -3.22
CA ARG A 92 -5.11 10.28 -2.09
C ARG A 92 -5.43 11.56 -1.36
N ILE A 93 -6.71 11.81 -1.10
CA ILE A 93 -7.16 12.97 -0.34
C ILE A 93 -7.62 12.49 1.04
N LEU A 94 -7.07 13.09 2.10
CA LEU A 94 -7.48 12.84 3.48
C LEU A 94 -8.08 14.10 4.07
N THR A 95 -9.26 13.97 4.66
CA THR A 95 -9.96 15.04 5.36
C THR A 95 -10.12 14.67 6.83
N ALA A 96 -9.67 15.54 7.73
CA ALA A 96 -9.85 15.41 9.17
C ALA A 96 -10.68 16.58 9.70
N VAL A 97 -11.73 16.27 10.47
CA VAL A 97 -12.62 17.25 11.10
C VAL A 97 -12.56 17.07 12.61
N GLY A 98 -11.90 18.00 13.31
CA GLY A 98 -11.83 18.03 14.77
C GLY A 98 -12.97 18.84 15.37
N LYS A 99 -13.58 18.33 16.44
CA LYS A 99 -14.74 18.95 17.10
C LYS A 99 -14.57 19.03 18.61
N VAL A 100 -14.69 20.24 19.15
CA VAL A 100 -14.57 20.55 20.59
C VAL A 100 -15.69 21.51 20.99
N ARG A 101 -16.60 21.05 21.86
CA ARG A 101 -17.64 21.90 22.49
C ARG A 101 -18.37 22.85 21.52
N GLY A 102 -18.73 22.35 20.34
CA GLY A 102 -19.44 23.10 19.30
C GLY A 102 -18.55 23.91 18.34
N SER A 103 -17.24 23.95 18.57
CA SER A 103 -16.25 24.44 17.59
C SER A 103 -15.78 23.28 16.70
N GLU A 104 -15.68 23.54 15.40
CA GLU A 104 -15.29 22.57 14.39
C GLU A 104 -14.20 23.15 13.48
N ARG A 105 -13.18 22.35 13.17
CA ARG A 105 -12.10 22.69 12.24
C ARG A 105 -11.79 21.53 11.34
N GLN A 106 -11.54 21.84 10.07
CA GLN A 106 -11.23 20.86 9.04
C GLN A 106 -9.81 21.08 8.52
N ILE A 107 -9.08 19.99 8.34
CA ILE A 107 -7.80 19.95 7.64
C ILE A 107 -7.97 18.96 6.47
N GLN A 108 -7.47 19.34 5.30
CA GLN A 108 -7.43 18.47 4.13
C GLN A 108 -5.98 18.36 3.66
N VAL A 109 -5.55 17.15 3.37
CA VAL A 109 -4.20 16.83 2.91
C VAL A 109 -4.28 15.97 1.65
N GLU A 110 -3.42 16.27 0.68
CA GLU A 110 -3.24 15.45 -0.53
C GLU A 110 -1.94 14.67 -0.40
N PHE A 111 -1.98 13.37 -0.70
CA PHE A 111 -0.83 12.51 -0.84
C PHE A 111 -0.72 12.06 -2.30
N PRO A 112 0.49 11.86 -2.84
CA PRO A 112 0.65 11.05 -4.06
C PRO A 112 -0.02 9.68 -3.84
N ALA A 113 -0.39 8.97 -4.91
CA ALA A 113 -0.86 7.57 -4.88
C ALA A 113 0.18 6.57 -5.47
N LEU A 114 1.44 6.99 -5.64
CA LEU A 114 2.47 6.28 -6.40
C LEU A 114 2.98 4.99 -5.73
N ALA A 115 3.20 3.96 -6.55
CA ALA A 115 3.77 2.70 -6.12
C ALA A 115 5.18 2.87 -5.51
N PRO A 116 5.52 2.15 -4.42
CA PRO A 116 6.84 2.18 -3.80
C PRO A 116 8.01 1.96 -4.77
N ASP A 117 9.18 2.52 -4.44
CA ASP A 117 10.39 2.44 -5.26
C ASP A 117 10.89 1.02 -5.51
N ILE A 118 10.45 0.04 -4.71
CA ILE A 118 10.78 -1.37 -4.94
C ILE A 118 10.30 -1.84 -6.32
N PHE A 119 9.20 -1.27 -6.84
CA PHE A 119 8.63 -1.58 -8.14
C PHE A 119 9.39 -0.94 -9.31
N ASN A 120 10.34 -0.04 -9.04
CA ASN A 120 11.26 0.51 -10.03
C ASN A 120 12.50 -0.39 -10.24
N ASN A 121 12.57 -1.55 -9.58
CA ASN A 121 13.65 -2.52 -9.74
C ASN A 121 13.25 -3.64 -10.69
N SER A 122 14.18 -4.12 -11.52
CA SER A 122 13.96 -5.36 -12.29
C SER A 122 13.87 -6.55 -11.34
N VAL A 123 14.76 -6.58 -10.34
CA VAL A 123 14.84 -7.64 -9.34
C VAL A 123 15.14 -7.06 -7.96
N ALA A 124 14.34 -7.43 -6.96
CA ALA A 124 14.57 -7.11 -5.56
C ALA A 124 14.42 -8.36 -4.68
N THR A 125 15.32 -8.56 -3.72
CA THR A 125 15.21 -9.69 -2.80
C THR A 125 15.85 -9.41 -1.44
N LYS A 126 15.15 -9.82 -0.37
CA LYS A 126 15.70 -9.86 0.99
C LYS A 126 16.69 -11.01 1.16
N GLY A 127 16.47 -12.14 0.49
CA GLY A 127 17.43 -13.24 0.45
C GLY A 127 18.60 -13.03 -0.53
N SER A 128 19.47 -14.03 -0.62
CA SER A 128 20.53 -14.10 -1.62
C SER A 128 20.02 -14.59 -2.97
N ILE A 129 20.76 -14.28 -4.04
CA ILE A 129 20.61 -14.94 -5.34
C ILE A 129 21.59 -16.10 -5.40
N ARG A 130 21.09 -17.32 -5.59
CA ARG A 130 21.91 -18.54 -5.71
C ARG A 130 21.88 -19.00 -7.15
N ILE A 131 23.05 -19.21 -7.74
CA ILE A 131 23.21 -19.66 -9.11
C ILE A 131 23.94 -20.99 -9.09
N SER A 132 23.35 -22.02 -9.68
CA SER A 132 23.88 -23.39 -9.65
C SER A 132 23.65 -24.13 -10.97
N GLY A 133 24.42 -25.19 -11.20
CA GLY A 133 24.30 -26.03 -12.40
C GLY A 133 25.59 -26.15 -13.20
N ASP A 134 25.49 -26.57 -14.46
CA ASP A 134 26.67 -26.86 -15.29
C ASP A 134 27.10 -25.63 -16.10
N LYS A 135 26.20 -25.09 -16.93
CA LYS A 135 26.41 -23.84 -17.66
C LYS A 135 25.26 -22.86 -17.40
N SER A 136 25.56 -21.78 -16.68
CA SER A 136 24.56 -20.80 -16.24
C SER A 136 24.88 -19.36 -16.69
N ASN A 137 23.94 -18.68 -17.33
CA ASN A 137 24.06 -17.27 -17.68
C ASN A 137 22.87 -16.46 -17.15
N LEU A 138 23.13 -15.65 -16.13
CA LEU A 138 22.16 -14.73 -15.55
C LEU A 138 22.43 -13.30 -16.05
N THR A 139 21.45 -12.70 -16.71
CA THR A 139 21.49 -11.29 -17.11
C THR A 139 20.36 -10.51 -16.44
N VAL A 140 20.68 -9.38 -15.81
CA VAL A 140 19.71 -8.42 -15.27
C VAL A 140 19.91 -7.07 -15.94
N ASN A 141 18.99 -6.73 -16.83
CA ASN A 141 18.90 -5.43 -17.49
C ASN A 141 18.00 -4.51 -16.65
N GLY A 142 18.62 -3.54 -15.98
CA GLY A 142 18.04 -2.65 -15.00
C GLY A 142 18.57 -2.85 -13.58
N LYS A 143 17.77 -2.43 -12.59
CA LYS A 143 18.19 -2.36 -11.18
C LYS A 143 18.02 -3.71 -10.48
N LEU A 144 19.10 -4.16 -9.85
CA LEU A 144 19.14 -5.25 -8.91
C LEU A 144 19.41 -4.71 -7.49
N ARG A 145 18.51 -4.97 -6.55
CA ARG A 145 18.65 -4.58 -5.14
C ARG A 145 18.50 -5.79 -4.24
N ILE A 146 19.56 -6.15 -3.52
CA ILE A 146 19.56 -7.36 -2.68
C ILE A 146 20.09 -7.05 -1.28
N SER A 147 19.44 -7.61 -0.26
CA SER A 147 19.97 -7.55 1.11
C SER A 147 21.04 -8.63 1.34
N GLY A 148 20.86 -9.80 0.69
CA GLY A 148 21.86 -10.85 0.64
C GLY A 148 23.01 -10.54 -0.33
N LYS A 149 23.53 -11.61 -0.94
CA LYS A 149 24.61 -11.56 -1.94
C LYS A 149 24.29 -12.45 -3.14
N ILE A 150 25.01 -12.26 -4.24
CA ILE A 150 25.01 -13.24 -5.33
C ILE A 150 26.01 -14.35 -4.99
N VAL A 151 25.52 -15.59 -4.91
CA VAL A 151 26.31 -16.79 -4.63
C VAL A 151 26.26 -17.69 -5.85
N ASN A 152 27.39 -17.82 -6.54
CA ASN A 152 27.50 -18.59 -7.76
C ASN A 152 28.34 -19.85 -7.52
N SER A 153 27.72 -21.01 -7.69
CA SER A 153 28.33 -22.34 -7.57
C SER A 153 28.23 -23.16 -8.86
N ALA A 154 27.85 -22.54 -9.99
CA ALA A 154 27.80 -23.20 -11.29
C ALA A 154 29.21 -23.40 -11.87
N LYS A 155 29.43 -24.50 -12.63
CA LYS A 155 30.76 -24.84 -13.16
C LYS A 155 31.25 -23.85 -14.22
N HIS A 156 30.35 -23.43 -15.11
CA HIS A 156 30.60 -22.45 -16.15
C HIS A 156 29.53 -21.38 -16.05
N SER A 157 29.86 -20.18 -15.60
CA SER A 157 28.82 -19.16 -15.40
C SER A 157 29.21 -17.76 -15.79
N THR A 158 28.20 -17.01 -16.20
CA THR A 158 28.29 -15.58 -16.49
C THR A 158 27.16 -14.88 -15.76
N VAL A 159 27.47 -13.80 -15.07
CA VAL A 159 26.48 -12.96 -14.39
C VAL A 159 26.72 -11.54 -14.84
N SER A 160 25.75 -10.96 -15.53
CA SER A 160 25.77 -9.57 -15.99
C SER A 160 24.62 -8.81 -15.35
N VAL A 161 24.93 -7.69 -14.68
CA VAL A 161 23.92 -6.85 -14.02
C VAL A 161 24.27 -5.40 -14.32
N GLU A 162 23.31 -4.65 -14.89
CA GLU A 162 23.53 -3.25 -15.27
C GLU A 162 23.73 -2.34 -14.05
N ASP A 163 22.83 -2.41 -13.07
CA ASP A 163 22.92 -1.62 -11.82
C ASP A 163 22.69 -2.55 -10.61
N LYS A 164 23.77 -2.83 -9.87
CA LYS A 164 23.75 -3.73 -8.71
C LYS A 164 24.06 -3.02 -7.41
N ILE A 165 23.21 -3.21 -6.40
CA ILE A 165 23.51 -2.90 -5.00
C ILE A 165 23.20 -4.12 -4.13
N GLU A 166 24.21 -4.58 -3.39
CA GLU A 166 24.11 -5.67 -2.41
C GLU A 166 24.18 -5.11 -0.97
N GLY A 167 23.70 -5.87 0.01
CA GLY A 167 23.67 -5.41 1.41
C GLY A 167 22.67 -4.28 1.67
N VAL A 168 21.65 -4.15 0.82
CA VAL A 168 20.55 -3.18 1.00
C VAL A 168 19.76 -3.54 2.26
N ASP A 169 19.17 -2.55 2.94
CA ASP A 169 18.29 -2.79 4.08
C ASP A 169 17.15 -3.75 3.66
N PRO A 170 16.90 -4.86 4.40
CA PRO A 170 15.80 -5.79 4.13
C PRO A 170 14.44 -5.12 3.89
N HIS A 171 14.14 -4.02 4.58
CA HIS A 171 12.88 -3.30 4.45
C HIS A 171 12.73 -2.59 3.11
N GLN A 172 13.84 -2.30 2.41
CA GLN A 172 13.85 -1.65 1.10
C GLN A 172 13.70 -2.63 -0.08
N VAL A 173 13.88 -3.93 0.18
CA VAL A 173 13.92 -4.99 -0.87
C VAL A 173 12.94 -6.13 -0.59
N ALA A 174 12.04 -5.96 0.37
CA ALA A 174 10.97 -6.88 0.70
C ALA A 174 9.61 -6.20 0.59
N LEU A 175 8.59 -6.98 0.25
CA LEU A 175 7.19 -6.59 0.45
C LEU A 175 6.64 -7.31 1.69
N THR A 176 5.82 -6.62 2.48
CA THR A 176 5.12 -7.17 3.66
C THR A 176 3.64 -6.86 3.58
N TYR A 177 2.84 -7.66 4.29
CA TYR A 177 1.41 -7.45 4.41
C TYR A 177 1.10 -6.52 5.60
N PRO A 178 0.10 -5.63 5.48
CA PRO A 178 -0.37 -4.87 6.62
C PRO A 178 -1.09 -5.76 7.64
N ASP A 179 -1.01 -5.40 8.92
CA ASP A 179 -1.80 -6.01 9.99
C ASP A 179 -3.27 -5.54 9.87
N VAL A 180 -4.05 -6.23 9.02
CA VAL A 180 -5.45 -5.88 8.72
C VAL A 180 -6.39 -6.19 9.88
N ASN A 181 -6.03 -7.16 10.72
CA ASN A 181 -6.85 -7.57 11.86
C ASN A 181 -6.51 -6.78 13.14
N GLY A 182 -5.46 -5.95 13.10
CA GLY A 182 -5.06 -5.02 14.14
C GLY A 182 -4.66 -5.69 15.44
N ASN A 183 -4.21 -6.95 15.37
CA ASN A 183 -3.90 -7.73 16.57
C ASN A 183 -2.52 -7.39 17.17
N GLY A 184 -1.68 -6.66 16.44
CA GLY A 184 -0.34 -6.26 16.84
C GLY A 184 0.64 -7.42 17.04
N ARG A 185 0.33 -8.61 16.51
CA ARG A 185 1.13 -9.83 16.59
C ARG A 185 1.86 -10.06 15.27
N PRO A 186 3.03 -10.73 15.29
CA PRO A 186 3.68 -11.15 14.05
C PRO A 186 2.99 -12.40 13.49
N ASP A 187 1.85 -12.24 12.82
CA ASP A 187 1.12 -13.31 12.14
C ASP A 187 0.94 -13.05 10.64
N GLU A 188 2.07 -12.78 9.98
CA GLU A 188 2.15 -12.37 8.58
C GLU A 188 1.40 -13.29 7.58
N PHE A 189 1.28 -14.60 7.86
CA PHE A 189 0.47 -15.49 7.02
C PHE A 189 -1.03 -15.22 7.17
N ARG A 190 -1.49 -14.98 8.40
CA ARG A 190 -2.88 -14.62 8.63
C ARG A 190 -3.18 -13.24 8.06
N ASP A 191 -2.25 -12.31 8.18
CA ASP A 191 -2.34 -11.00 7.52
C ASP A 191 -2.44 -11.14 6.01
N PHE A 192 -1.62 -12.01 5.40
CA PHE A 192 -1.75 -12.36 3.97
C PHE A 192 -3.17 -12.81 3.62
N VAL A 193 -3.75 -13.74 4.39
CA VAL A 193 -5.08 -14.28 4.09
C VAL A 193 -6.17 -13.23 4.29
N ASP A 194 -6.17 -12.55 5.44
CA ASP A 194 -7.17 -11.55 5.79
C ASP A 194 -7.11 -10.33 4.85
N PHE A 195 -5.90 -9.91 4.47
CA PHE A 195 -5.67 -8.85 3.49
C PHE A 195 -6.19 -9.21 2.10
N ASN A 196 -5.84 -10.39 1.57
CA ASN A 196 -6.27 -10.77 0.24
C ASN A 196 -7.78 -10.99 0.16
N ARG A 197 -8.42 -11.49 1.23
CA ARG A 197 -9.89 -11.56 1.32
C ARG A 197 -10.55 -10.18 1.30
N ASP A 198 -10.00 -9.21 2.03
CA ASP A 198 -10.48 -7.81 2.00
C ASP A 198 -10.29 -7.20 0.61
N LEU A 199 -9.14 -7.41 -0.01
CA LEU A 199 -8.81 -6.92 -1.35
C LEU A 199 -9.80 -7.44 -2.39
N ILE A 200 -10.02 -8.75 -2.47
CA ILE A 200 -10.91 -9.31 -3.50
C ILE A 200 -12.38 -8.92 -3.30
N SER A 201 -12.79 -8.57 -2.06
CA SER A 201 -14.15 -8.13 -1.78
C SER A 201 -14.50 -6.76 -2.41
N LYS A 202 -13.48 -6.00 -2.82
CA LYS A 202 -13.62 -4.69 -3.50
C LYS A 202 -13.87 -4.83 -5.00
N TYR A 203 -13.67 -6.03 -5.55
CA TYR A 203 -13.85 -6.34 -6.96
C TYR A 203 -15.23 -6.94 -7.22
N SER A 204 -15.74 -6.79 -8.45
CA SER A 204 -16.98 -7.45 -8.84
C SER A 204 -16.80 -8.98 -8.82
N PRO A 205 -17.81 -9.77 -8.41
CA PRO A 205 -17.75 -11.24 -8.49
C PRO A 205 -17.41 -11.77 -9.89
N ASP A 206 -17.76 -11.01 -10.94
CA ASP A 206 -17.43 -11.36 -12.32
C ASP A 206 -15.96 -11.16 -12.68
N GLU A 207 -15.20 -10.40 -11.88
CA GLU A 207 -13.78 -10.11 -12.08
C GLU A 207 -12.86 -11.02 -11.25
N VAL A 208 -13.42 -11.75 -10.28
CA VAL A 208 -12.66 -12.61 -9.35
C VAL A 208 -13.00 -14.08 -9.57
N VAL A 209 -12.01 -14.96 -9.36
CA VAL A 209 -12.21 -16.38 -9.12
C VAL A 209 -11.61 -16.70 -7.75
N TYR A 210 -12.43 -17.16 -6.81
CA TYR A 210 -11.99 -17.56 -5.48
C TYR A 210 -12.12 -19.08 -5.32
N ILE A 211 -11.01 -19.73 -4.97
CA ILE A 211 -10.90 -21.17 -4.79
C ILE A 211 -10.37 -21.43 -3.38
N LYS A 212 -11.07 -22.25 -2.61
CA LYS A 212 -10.63 -22.63 -1.26
C LYS A 212 -10.31 -24.12 -1.18
N GLY A 213 -9.09 -24.45 -0.78
CA GLY A 213 -8.64 -25.81 -0.47
C GLY A 213 -7.13 -25.99 -0.57
N ASP A 214 -6.65 -27.09 0.00
CA ASP A 214 -5.22 -27.38 0.15
C ASP A 214 -4.59 -28.09 -1.06
N GLY A 215 -5.36 -28.28 -2.14
CA GLY A 215 -4.94 -29.03 -3.32
C GLY A 215 -3.95 -28.30 -4.22
N VAL A 216 -3.67 -28.92 -5.37
CA VAL A 216 -2.99 -28.29 -6.50
C VAL A 216 -4.04 -27.95 -7.56
N TYR A 217 -4.06 -26.70 -8.01
CA TYR A 217 -5.05 -26.19 -8.95
C TYR A 217 -4.37 -25.77 -10.23
N THR A 218 -4.81 -26.33 -11.37
CA THR A 218 -4.29 -25.93 -12.68
C THR A 218 -5.10 -24.77 -13.22
N ILE A 219 -4.43 -23.66 -13.51
CA ILE A 219 -4.99 -22.47 -14.13
C ILE A 219 -4.43 -22.36 -15.53
N SER A 220 -5.33 -22.23 -16.51
CA SER A 220 -4.96 -21.99 -17.91
C SER A 220 -5.48 -20.62 -18.34
N PRO A 221 -4.62 -19.59 -18.43
CA PRO A 221 -4.98 -18.28 -18.95
C PRO A 221 -5.46 -18.42 -20.40
N ASN A 222 -6.77 -18.37 -20.59
CA ASN A 222 -7.42 -18.49 -21.89
C ASN A 222 -8.66 -17.58 -21.93
N SER A 223 -9.44 -17.67 -23.01
CA SER A 223 -10.63 -16.84 -23.24
C SER A 223 -11.68 -16.93 -22.13
N ALA A 224 -11.74 -18.03 -21.36
CA ALA A 224 -12.66 -18.16 -20.22
C ALA A 224 -12.30 -17.22 -19.06
N LEU A 225 -11.05 -16.74 -19.01
CA LEU A 225 -10.54 -15.83 -17.99
C LEU A 225 -10.39 -14.39 -18.48
N LYS A 226 -10.91 -14.05 -19.67
CA LYS A 226 -10.69 -12.74 -20.31
C LYS A 226 -11.13 -11.54 -19.46
N ASN A 227 -12.24 -11.68 -18.72
CA ASN A 227 -12.77 -10.61 -17.86
C ASN A 227 -12.31 -10.76 -16.40
N LYS A 228 -11.50 -11.78 -16.09
CA LYS A 228 -10.99 -12.01 -14.74
C LYS A 228 -9.74 -11.16 -14.53
N LYS A 229 -9.74 -10.43 -13.41
CA LYS A 229 -8.60 -9.65 -12.93
C LYS A 229 -7.80 -10.43 -11.90
N ILE A 230 -8.47 -11.18 -11.03
CA ILE A 230 -7.82 -11.90 -9.91
C ILE A 230 -8.31 -13.34 -9.84
N ILE A 231 -7.37 -14.26 -9.66
CA ILE A 231 -7.65 -15.62 -9.18
C ILE A 231 -6.97 -15.79 -7.84
N TYR A 232 -7.76 -15.99 -6.78
CA TYR A 232 -7.24 -16.22 -5.43
C TYR A 232 -7.48 -17.67 -5.00
N VAL A 233 -6.39 -18.40 -4.78
CA VAL A 233 -6.38 -19.76 -4.26
C VAL A 233 -5.93 -19.73 -2.81
N GLU A 234 -6.87 -20.03 -1.91
CA GLU A 234 -6.68 -20.03 -0.47
C GLU A 234 -6.67 -21.46 0.08
N GLY A 235 -5.52 -21.88 0.60
CA GLY A 235 -5.34 -23.08 1.40
C GLY A 235 -4.68 -22.75 2.74
N SER A 236 -4.27 -23.80 3.44
CA SER A 236 -3.44 -23.73 4.64
C SER A 236 -2.05 -23.15 4.32
N GLN A 237 -1.26 -22.81 5.34
CA GLN A 237 0.06 -22.21 5.14
C GLN A 237 0.98 -23.16 4.37
N GLY A 238 1.32 -22.82 3.13
CA GLY A 238 2.11 -23.67 2.25
C GLY A 238 1.30 -24.51 1.26
N ASP A 239 -0.02 -24.55 1.40
CA ASP A 239 -0.96 -25.30 0.56
C ASP A 239 -1.78 -24.37 -0.34
N GLY A 240 -2.63 -24.93 -1.21
CA GLY A 240 -3.35 -24.16 -2.23
C GLY A 240 -2.44 -23.83 -3.41
N ASN A 241 -1.64 -24.81 -3.83
CA ASN A 241 -0.65 -24.69 -4.88
C ASN A 241 -1.31 -24.45 -6.24
N VAL A 242 -0.62 -23.75 -7.13
CA VAL A 242 -1.13 -23.43 -8.46
C VAL A 242 -0.14 -23.87 -9.52
N ASN A 243 -0.63 -24.58 -10.53
CA ASN A 243 0.10 -24.82 -11.77
C ASN A 243 -0.47 -23.94 -12.87
N ILE A 244 0.37 -23.15 -13.52
CA ILE A 244 -0.02 -22.33 -14.66
C ILE A 244 0.40 -23.07 -15.93
N GLU A 245 -0.60 -23.49 -16.70
CA GLU A 245 -0.40 -24.27 -17.93
C GLU A 245 -1.12 -23.63 -19.11
N PHE A 246 -0.37 -23.35 -20.18
CA PHE A 246 -0.91 -22.77 -21.41
C PHE A 246 -1.44 -23.88 -22.32
N ASN A 247 -2.77 -23.98 -22.42
CA ASN A 247 -3.45 -24.90 -23.35
C ASN A 247 -3.91 -24.23 -24.65
N GLY A 248 -3.53 -22.98 -24.88
CA GLY A 248 -3.86 -22.17 -26.05
C GLY A 248 -3.08 -20.86 -26.10
N ALA A 249 -3.38 -20.01 -27.09
CA ALA A 249 -2.81 -18.67 -27.17
C ALA A 249 -3.41 -17.75 -26.10
N TRP A 250 -2.56 -16.97 -25.43
CA TRP A 250 -2.98 -15.89 -24.54
C TRP A 250 -3.79 -14.86 -25.36
N GLU A 251 -4.93 -14.37 -24.87
CA GLU A 251 -5.74 -13.35 -25.56
C GLU A 251 -5.11 -11.95 -25.45
N ASP A 252 -5.23 -11.08 -26.45
CA ASP A 252 -4.70 -9.71 -26.33
C ASP A 252 -5.39 -8.90 -25.21
N ASN A 253 -4.62 -8.05 -24.54
CA ASN A 253 -5.07 -7.18 -23.43
C ASN A 253 -5.61 -7.90 -22.20
N GLN A 254 -5.13 -9.12 -21.93
CA GLN A 254 -5.53 -9.88 -20.75
C GLN A 254 -4.50 -9.68 -19.63
N ASN A 255 -4.91 -8.95 -18.59
CA ASN A 255 -4.11 -8.67 -17.39
C ASN A 255 -4.70 -9.43 -16.21
N LEU A 256 -4.00 -10.49 -15.79
CA LEU A 256 -4.48 -11.43 -14.78
C LEU A 256 -3.49 -11.50 -13.62
N THR A 257 -4.01 -11.46 -12.39
CA THR A 257 -3.23 -11.71 -11.18
C THR A 257 -3.63 -13.01 -10.53
N ILE A 258 -2.65 -13.87 -10.23
CA ILE A 258 -2.84 -15.11 -9.48
C ILE A 258 -2.25 -14.92 -8.09
N ILE A 259 -3.07 -15.16 -7.07
CA ILE A 259 -2.71 -15.07 -5.65
C ILE A 259 -2.85 -16.48 -5.06
N SER A 260 -1.81 -16.99 -4.40
CA SER A 260 -1.81 -18.33 -3.80
C SER A 260 -1.15 -18.33 -2.42
N THR A 261 -1.76 -19.04 -1.47
CA THR A 261 -1.16 -19.38 -0.16
C THR A 261 -0.06 -20.44 -0.26
N GLY A 262 0.08 -21.09 -1.40
CA GLY A 262 1.03 -22.15 -1.68
C GLY A 262 2.12 -21.69 -2.63
N THR A 263 2.67 -22.63 -3.38
CA THR A 263 3.62 -22.37 -4.46
C THR A 263 2.90 -22.20 -5.79
N VAL A 264 3.31 -21.20 -6.56
CA VAL A 264 2.88 -21.03 -7.96
C VAL A 264 3.98 -21.57 -8.87
N THR A 265 3.65 -22.61 -9.64
CA THR A 265 4.51 -23.21 -10.65
C THR A 265 4.09 -22.74 -12.03
N TYR A 266 5.00 -22.10 -12.77
CA TYR A 266 4.76 -21.63 -14.12
C TYR A 266 5.67 -22.38 -15.10
N SER A 267 5.06 -23.10 -16.04
CA SER A 267 5.79 -23.63 -17.20
C SER A 267 5.71 -22.61 -18.34
N GLN A 268 6.85 -21.98 -18.65
CA GLN A 268 6.90 -21.03 -19.76
C GLN A 268 6.70 -21.76 -21.08
N ALA A 269 5.54 -21.52 -21.69
CA ALA A 269 5.21 -22.03 -23.01
C ALA A 269 4.48 -20.94 -23.80
N ASN A 270 4.99 -20.63 -24.99
CA ASN A 270 4.50 -19.64 -25.97
C ASN A 270 4.75 -18.16 -25.62
N PRO A 271 4.88 -17.29 -26.64
CA PRO A 271 4.96 -15.85 -26.44
C PRO A 271 3.66 -15.29 -25.84
N VAL A 272 3.79 -14.33 -24.93
CA VAL A 272 2.66 -13.57 -24.38
C VAL A 272 2.06 -12.70 -25.49
N SER A 273 0.74 -12.61 -25.54
CA SER A 273 0.02 -11.77 -26.49
C SER A 273 0.20 -10.28 -26.22
N THR A 274 -0.23 -9.44 -27.16
CA THR A 274 0.05 -8.00 -27.10
C THR A 274 -0.68 -7.36 -25.92
N ASN A 275 0.02 -6.50 -25.17
CA ASN A 275 -0.51 -5.77 -24.00
C ASN A 275 -1.11 -6.67 -22.90
N SER A 276 -0.65 -7.92 -22.81
CA SER A 276 -1.09 -8.86 -21.78
C SER A 276 -0.05 -9.01 -20.67
N GLN A 277 -0.53 -9.26 -19.45
CA GLN A 277 0.31 -9.37 -18.27
C GLN A 277 -0.16 -10.52 -17.37
N LEU A 278 0.80 -11.29 -16.88
CA LEU A 278 0.61 -12.27 -15.81
C LEU A 278 1.27 -11.76 -14.55
N ASN A 279 0.48 -11.47 -13.53
CA ASN A 279 1.00 -11.08 -12.23
C ASN A 279 0.81 -12.22 -11.24
N ILE A 280 1.77 -12.41 -10.34
CA ILE A 280 1.84 -13.57 -9.46
C ILE A 280 2.17 -13.09 -8.05
N ILE A 281 1.37 -13.53 -7.09
CA ILE A 281 1.59 -13.37 -5.66
C ILE A 281 1.56 -14.77 -5.05
N ALA A 282 2.67 -15.22 -4.48
CA ALA A 282 2.79 -16.52 -3.85
C ALA A 282 3.27 -16.37 -2.40
N TRP A 283 2.63 -17.09 -1.49
CA TRP A 283 3.14 -17.15 -0.12
C TRP A 283 4.33 -18.12 -0.03
N ALA A 284 4.15 -19.39 -0.38
CA ALA A 284 5.15 -20.42 -0.12
C ALA A 284 6.37 -20.34 -1.03
N GLY A 285 6.17 -19.96 -2.29
CA GLY A 285 7.25 -19.86 -3.27
C GLY A 285 6.74 -19.64 -4.69
N TYR A 286 7.66 -19.30 -5.58
CA TYR A 286 7.43 -19.28 -7.01
C TYR A 286 8.41 -20.24 -7.68
N ALA A 287 7.95 -21.03 -8.64
CA ALA A 287 8.80 -21.91 -9.42
C ALA A 287 8.51 -21.71 -10.90
N GLU A 288 9.55 -21.51 -11.69
CA GLU A 288 9.47 -21.42 -13.13
C GLU A 288 10.32 -22.50 -13.77
N THR A 289 9.75 -23.17 -14.77
CA THR A 289 10.51 -24.11 -15.61
C THR A 289 10.37 -23.74 -17.06
N ALA A 290 11.51 -23.51 -17.71
CA ALA A 290 11.59 -23.25 -19.14
C ALA A 290 12.38 -24.37 -19.83
N ALA A 291 11.69 -25.10 -20.72
CA ALA A 291 12.28 -26.12 -21.58
C ALA A 291 12.40 -25.67 -23.06
N LEU A 292 11.73 -24.56 -23.41
CA LEU A 292 11.69 -23.92 -24.72
C LEU A 292 11.86 -22.41 -24.53
N PRO A 293 12.18 -21.63 -25.59
CA PRO A 293 12.35 -20.20 -25.43
C PRO A 293 11.01 -19.56 -25.06
N GLY A 294 11.01 -18.74 -24.02
CA GLY A 294 9.80 -18.18 -23.46
C GLY A 294 10.02 -16.78 -22.91
N SER A 295 8.94 -16.02 -22.86
CA SER A 295 8.91 -14.70 -22.22
C SER A 295 7.76 -14.63 -21.24
N HIS A 296 8.02 -14.17 -20.03
CA HIS A 296 7.02 -13.71 -19.08
C HIS A 296 6.91 -12.19 -19.15
N TYR A 297 5.69 -11.65 -19.05
CA TYR A 297 5.42 -10.23 -18.91
C TYR A 297 4.53 -10.01 -17.68
N GLY A 298 5.01 -9.25 -16.70
CA GLY A 298 4.24 -8.93 -15.49
C GLY A 298 5.07 -8.89 -14.21
N MET A 299 4.38 -8.93 -13.08
CA MET A 299 4.97 -8.82 -11.74
C MET A 299 4.98 -10.16 -11.02
N ILE A 300 6.10 -10.50 -10.40
CA ILE A 300 6.21 -11.68 -9.55
C ILE A 300 6.57 -11.22 -8.15
N PHE A 301 5.72 -11.52 -7.18
CA PHE A 301 6.01 -11.41 -5.76
C PHE A 301 5.88 -12.78 -5.09
N THR A 302 6.89 -13.17 -4.34
CA THR A 302 6.82 -14.33 -3.45
C THR A 302 7.37 -14.02 -2.07
N HIS A 303 6.66 -14.46 -1.02
CA HIS A 303 7.18 -14.42 0.35
C HIS A 303 8.30 -15.48 0.53
N GLY A 304 8.12 -16.65 -0.07
CA GLY A 304 9.15 -17.68 -0.14
C GLY A 304 10.26 -17.41 -1.17
N VAL A 305 10.88 -18.48 -1.65
CA VAL A 305 11.96 -18.43 -2.67
C VAL A 305 11.35 -18.41 -4.07
N ALA A 306 11.91 -17.60 -4.97
CA ALA A 306 11.65 -17.70 -6.39
C ALA A 306 12.69 -18.62 -7.05
N GLN A 307 12.27 -19.74 -7.61
CA GLN A 307 13.09 -20.74 -8.27
C GLN A 307 12.92 -20.61 -9.79
N PHE A 308 14.02 -20.48 -10.52
CA PHE A 308 14.09 -20.46 -11.97
C PHE A 308 14.96 -21.64 -12.39
N ASP A 309 14.29 -22.70 -12.81
CA ASP A 309 14.93 -23.94 -13.24
C ASP A 309 14.88 -24.03 -14.76
N GLU A 310 16.03 -23.91 -15.41
CA GLU A 310 16.13 -23.92 -16.86
C GLU A 310 16.98 -25.09 -17.33
N VAL A 311 16.43 -25.86 -18.27
CA VAL A 311 17.05 -27.12 -18.70
C VAL A 311 17.85 -26.94 -19.99
N HIS A 312 17.34 -26.18 -20.97
CA HIS A 312 17.94 -26.18 -22.31
C HIS A 312 17.62 -24.99 -23.23
N ASP A 313 17.28 -23.80 -22.71
CA ASP A 313 16.91 -22.66 -23.57
C ASP A 313 17.11 -21.27 -22.94
N THR A 314 16.68 -20.21 -23.63
CA THR A 314 16.68 -18.83 -23.11
C THR A 314 15.29 -18.47 -22.59
N SER A 315 15.19 -18.09 -21.31
CA SER A 315 13.95 -17.55 -20.75
C SER A 315 14.12 -16.08 -20.39
N ILE A 316 13.08 -15.29 -20.67
CA ILE A 316 13.06 -13.86 -20.43
C ILE A 316 11.92 -13.52 -19.48
N THR A 317 12.20 -12.76 -18.44
CA THR A 317 11.18 -12.15 -17.59
C THR A 317 11.22 -10.64 -17.78
N ASN A 318 10.19 -10.09 -18.40
CA ASN A 318 10.01 -8.66 -18.60
C ASN A 318 9.07 -8.13 -17.52
N GLY A 319 9.60 -7.39 -16.56
CA GLY A 319 8.80 -6.88 -15.45
C GLY A 319 9.59 -6.72 -14.18
N VAL A 320 8.94 -7.01 -13.05
CA VAL A 320 9.48 -6.82 -11.71
C VAL A 320 9.39 -8.14 -10.95
N VAL A 321 10.52 -8.58 -10.38
CA VAL A 321 10.58 -9.77 -9.51
C VAL A 321 10.98 -9.37 -8.11
N ILE A 322 10.12 -9.67 -7.14
CA ILE A 322 10.35 -9.44 -5.71
C ILE A 322 10.24 -10.77 -4.97
N ALA A 323 11.32 -11.22 -4.34
CA ALA A 323 11.34 -12.47 -3.60
C ALA A 323 11.91 -12.27 -2.18
N ASN A 324 11.08 -12.41 -1.16
CA ASN A 324 11.55 -12.21 0.21
C ASN A 324 12.49 -13.34 0.66
N GLY A 325 12.23 -14.58 0.24
CA GLY A 325 13.04 -15.76 0.60
C GLY A 325 14.36 -15.89 -0.16
N GLY A 326 14.58 -15.08 -1.20
CA GLY A 326 15.73 -15.23 -2.10
C GLY A 326 15.32 -15.70 -3.49
N ILE A 327 16.31 -15.73 -4.37
CA ILE A 327 16.15 -16.21 -5.75
C ILE A 327 17.13 -17.35 -5.96
N SER A 328 16.66 -18.45 -6.56
CA SER A 328 17.48 -19.57 -6.97
C SER A 328 17.37 -19.72 -8.48
N VAL A 329 18.52 -19.71 -9.15
CA VAL A 329 18.66 -19.93 -10.58
C VAL A 329 19.45 -21.22 -10.74
N LYS A 330 18.83 -22.23 -11.34
CA LYS A 330 19.44 -23.53 -11.58
C LYS A 330 19.40 -23.83 -13.06
N GLU A 331 20.56 -23.83 -13.69
CA GLU A 331 20.67 -23.87 -15.14
C GLU A 331 21.55 -25.06 -15.54
N VAL A 332 21.00 -25.94 -16.38
CA VAL A 332 21.78 -27.04 -16.95
C VAL A 332 22.59 -26.49 -18.12
N TRP A 333 21.94 -26.04 -19.21
CA TRP A 333 22.53 -25.32 -20.36
C TRP A 333 21.60 -24.22 -20.87
N SER A 334 21.53 -23.07 -20.20
CA SER A 334 20.47 -22.09 -20.47
C SER A 334 20.88 -20.64 -20.14
N ASN A 335 20.01 -19.69 -20.49
CA ASN A 335 20.19 -18.27 -20.18
C ASN A 335 18.91 -17.69 -19.55
N LYS A 336 19.01 -17.20 -18.31
CA LYS A 336 17.96 -16.39 -17.69
C LYS A 336 18.21 -14.90 -17.86
N THR A 337 17.27 -14.19 -18.47
CA THR A 337 17.30 -12.73 -18.59
C THR A 337 16.14 -12.07 -17.84
N PHE A 338 16.44 -11.10 -16.98
CA PHE A 338 15.46 -10.20 -16.36
C PHE A 338 15.58 -8.83 -17.02
N ASN A 339 14.51 -8.37 -17.66
CA ASN A 339 14.40 -7.01 -18.20
C ASN A 339 13.44 -6.21 -17.35
N TYR A 340 13.81 -4.98 -17.01
CA TYR A 340 12.82 -4.04 -16.49
C TYR A 340 11.78 -3.74 -17.57
N ALA A 341 10.52 -3.97 -17.23
CA ALA A 341 9.37 -3.41 -17.93
C ALA A 341 8.44 -2.87 -16.85
N ASP A 342 7.98 -1.62 -16.97
CA ASP A 342 7.06 -1.07 -15.98
C ASP A 342 5.70 -1.77 -16.14
N PRO A 343 5.30 -2.63 -15.18
CA PRO A 343 4.04 -3.35 -15.26
C PRO A 343 2.86 -2.46 -14.80
N ARG A 344 3.15 -1.28 -14.27
CA ARG A 344 2.14 -0.33 -13.77
C ARG A 344 1.51 0.42 -14.92
N HIS A 345 0.20 0.63 -14.85
CA HIS A 345 -0.50 1.53 -15.76
C HIS A 345 -0.61 2.91 -15.09
N ASN A 346 -0.02 3.94 -15.70
CA ASN A 346 0.02 5.31 -15.14
C ASN A 346 0.57 5.39 -13.70
N GLY A 347 1.51 4.50 -13.33
CA GLY A 347 2.09 4.45 -11.99
C GLY A 347 1.27 3.65 -10.95
N VAL A 348 0.12 3.11 -11.35
CA VAL A 348 -0.74 2.25 -10.53
C VAL A 348 -0.37 0.79 -10.74
N VAL A 349 -0.24 0.04 -9.65
CA VAL A 349 0.09 -1.40 -9.72
C VAL A 349 -1.07 -2.24 -10.25
N PRO A 350 -0.79 -3.44 -10.79
CA PRO A 350 -1.82 -4.38 -11.19
C PRO A 350 -2.72 -4.81 -10.01
N PRO A 351 -3.93 -5.30 -10.31
CA PRO A 351 -4.83 -5.92 -9.33
C PRO A 351 -4.10 -6.95 -8.45
N GLY A 352 -4.44 -7.02 -7.17
CA GLY A 352 -3.81 -7.91 -6.17
C GLY A 352 -2.54 -7.32 -5.52
N PHE A 353 -1.85 -6.38 -6.14
CA PHE A 353 -0.65 -5.75 -5.56
C PHE A 353 -0.97 -4.50 -4.73
N GLU A 354 -2.19 -3.97 -4.82
CA GLU A 354 -2.61 -2.78 -4.10
C GLU A 354 -2.59 -3.03 -2.61
N GLY A 355 -2.07 -2.09 -1.83
CA GLY A 355 -2.00 -2.20 -0.36
C GLY A 355 -0.77 -2.93 0.20
N LEU A 356 0.02 -3.65 -0.62
CA LEU A 356 1.30 -4.23 -0.19
C LEU A 356 2.28 -3.13 0.29
N LEU A 357 3.01 -3.42 1.37
CA LEU A 357 4.00 -2.50 1.95
C LEU A 357 5.40 -2.91 1.51
N GLY A 358 6.34 -1.98 1.28
CA GLY A 358 7.76 -2.32 1.02
C GLY A 358 8.55 -1.17 0.38
N GLY A 359 9.87 -1.31 0.26
CA GLY A 359 10.72 -0.21 -0.21
C GLY A 359 11.13 0.79 0.89
N GLY A 360 11.08 0.39 2.17
CA GLY A 360 11.33 1.27 3.31
C GLY A 360 10.13 2.14 3.69
N VAL A 361 8.98 1.91 3.04
CA VAL A 361 7.73 2.67 3.25
C VAL A 361 6.57 1.73 3.59
N LYS A 362 5.75 2.17 4.56
CA LYS A 362 4.54 1.48 5.01
C LYS A 362 3.40 1.72 4.02
N GLY A 363 3.31 0.88 2.99
CA GLY A 363 2.15 0.82 2.09
C GLY A 363 2.10 1.91 1.06
N TYR A 364 1.13 1.78 0.14
CA TYR A 364 0.98 2.68 -0.99
C TYR A 364 0.94 4.12 -0.50
N THR A 365 2.04 4.76 -0.88
CA THR A 365 2.54 6.10 -0.62
C THR A 365 3.27 6.29 0.69
N ALA A 366 4.54 6.66 0.52
CA ALA A 366 5.46 6.99 1.58
C ALA A 366 4.78 7.93 2.57
N LYS A 367 4.82 7.52 3.84
CA LYS A 367 4.72 8.41 5.00
C LYS A 367 5.53 9.68 4.69
N PRO A 368 4.92 10.88 4.63
CA PRO A 368 5.69 12.10 4.67
C PRO A 368 6.54 12.05 5.93
N SER A 369 7.87 12.09 5.78
CA SER A 369 8.78 12.09 6.92
C SER A 369 8.72 13.40 7.70
N SER A 370 8.08 14.42 7.11
CA SER A 370 7.84 15.73 7.69
C SER A 370 6.60 16.41 7.08
N TRP A 371 6.12 17.46 7.75
CA TRP A 371 5.13 18.39 7.21
C TRP A 371 5.55 19.09 5.91
N ALA A 372 6.84 19.06 5.55
CA ALA A 372 7.33 19.68 4.31
C ALA A 372 7.17 18.76 3.08
N GLU A 373 6.89 17.47 3.30
CA GLU A 373 6.58 16.48 2.25
C GLU A 373 5.05 16.35 2.02
N ILE A 374 4.26 17.10 2.81
CA ILE A 374 2.82 17.33 2.69
C ILE A 374 2.62 18.70 2.02
#